data_AF-X1HZW6-F1
#
_entry.id   AF-X1HZW6-F1
#
_cell.length_a   1.000
_cell.length_b   1.000
_cell.length_c   1.000
_cell.angle_alpha   90.00
_cell.angle_beta   90.00
_cell.angle_gamma   90.00
#
_symmetry.space_group_name_H-M   'P 1'
#
loop_
_entity.id
_entity.type
_entity.pdbx_description
1 polymer ?
#
loop_
_entity_poly.entity_id
_entity_poly.type
_entity_poly.pdbx_seq_one_letter_code
_entity_poly.pdbx_strand_id
1 'polypeptide(L)' 'MDLNMKVLVADDFASMRRIVKNVLKQMGFTKIIEADDGSVALQVLKKEEIGLILA' A
#
# COMPACT_ATOMS: atom_id res chain seq x y z
N MET A 1 -0.85 0.42 17.44
CA MET A 1 -0.78 0.64 15.97
C MET A 1 -2.20 0.84 15.48
N ASP A 2 -2.47 1.90 14.72
CA ASP A 2 -3.79 2.08 14.11
C ASP A 2 -3.91 1.22 12.86
N LEU A 3 -4.75 0.18 12.91
CA LEU A 3 -4.99 -0.73 11.79
C LEU A 3 -5.93 -0.16 10.72
N ASN A 4 -6.57 0.98 11.00
CA ASN A 4 -7.48 1.66 10.10
C ASN A 4 -6.80 2.70 9.20
N MET A 5 -5.48 2.90 9.33
CA MET A 5 -4.73 3.78 8.43
C MET A 5 -4.67 3.21 7.01
N LYS A 6 -4.61 4.10 6.01
CA LYS A 6 -4.40 3.71 4.61
C LYS A 6 -2.93 3.37 4.40
N VAL A 7 -2.67 2.19 3.83
CA VAL A 7 -1.34 1.70 3.49
C VAL A 7 -1.19 1.71 1.97
N LEU A 8 -0.13 2.32 1.45
CA LEU A 8 0.22 2.28 0.03
C LEU A 8 1.37 1.29 -0.18
N VAL A 9 1.17 0.31 -1.05
CA VAL A 9 2.20 -0.65 -1.48
C VAL A 9 2.55 -0.35 -2.93
N ALA A 10 3.76 0.15 -3.17
CA ALA A 10 4.29 0.44 -4.50
C ALA A 10 5.43 -0.54 -4.81
N ASP A 11 5.33 -1.30 -5.90
CA ASP A 11 6.41 -2.20 -6.36
C ASP A 11 6.13 -2.52 -7.84
N ASP A 12 7.15 -2.62 -8.69
CA ASP A 12 6.96 -2.90 -10.12
C ASP A 12 6.47 -4.35 -10.38
N PHE A 13 6.69 -5.27 -9.43
CA PHE A 13 6.33 -6.68 -9.55
C PHE A 13 5.01 -7.01 -8.84
N ALA A 14 4.00 -7.38 -9.63
CA ALA A 14 2.68 -7.76 -9.10
C ALA A 14 2.72 -8.93 -8.08
N SER A 15 3.67 -9.86 -8.21
CA SER A 15 3.88 -10.95 -7.27
C SER A 15 4.33 -10.44 -5.89
N MET A 16 5.24 -9.46 -5.83
CA MET A 16 5.71 -8.90 -4.56
C MET A 16 4.63 -8.06 -3.89
N ARG A 17 3.90 -7.23 -4.65
CA ARG A 17 2.72 -6.51 -4.13
C ARG A 17 1.71 -7.46 -3.50
N ARG A 18 1.47 -8.61 -4.13
CA ARG A 18 0.55 -9.63 -3.61
C ARG A 18 1.04 -10.28 -2.31
N ILE A 19 2.34 -10.59 -2.20
CA ILE A 19 2.94 -11.13 -0.97
C ILE A 19 2.80 -10.13 0.17
N VAL A 20 3.23 -8.88 -0.05
CA VAL A 20 3.17 -7.80 0.96
C VAL A 20 1.73 -7.54 1.40
N LYS A 21 0.79 -7.43 0.45
CA LYS A 21 -0.63 -7.25 0.75
C LYS A 21 -1.21 -8.38 1.61
N ASN A 22 -0.84 -9.63 1.35
CA ASN A 22 -1.33 -10.76 2.15
C ASN A 22 -0.79 -10.72 3.58
N VAL A 23 0.49 -10.36 3.75
CA VAL A 23 1.09 -10.17 5.08
C VAL A 23 0.37 -9.04 5.83
N LEU A 24 0.15 -7.89 5.20
CA LEU A 24 -0.57 -6.76 5.80
C LEU A 24 -2.01 -7.14 6.21
N LYS A 25 -2.72 -7.91 5.38
CA LYS A 25 -4.05 -8.43 5.73
C LYS A 25 -4.01 -9.35 6.94
N GLN A 26 -3.02 -10.25 7.03
CA GLN A 26 -2.85 -11.12 8.20
C GLN A 26 -2.57 -10.33 9.48
N MET A 27 -1.92 -9.17 9.37
CA MET A 27 -1.70 -8.23 10.47
C MET A 27 -2.92 -7.37 10.82
N GLY A 28 -4.02 -7.48 10.06
CA GLY A 28 -5.28 -6.78 10.33
C GLY A 28 -5.47 -5.45 9.59
N PHE A 29 -4.59 -5.09 8.66
CA PHE A 29 -4.79 -3.91 7.81
C PHE A 29 -5.90 -4.15 6.79
N THR A 30 -6.87 -3.23 6.75
CA THR A 30 -8.04 -3.33 5.86
C THR A 30 -7.98 -2.38 4.67
N LYS A 31 -7.28 -1.24 4.81
CA LYS A 31 -7.19 -0.19 3.79
C LYS A 31 -5.84 -0.21 3.08
N ILE A 32 -5.66 -1.16 2.17
CA ILE A 32 -4.41 -1.32 1.40
C ILE A 32 -4.67 -0.87 -0.04
N ILE A 33 -3.86 0.08 -0.51
CA ILE A 33 -3.84 0.61 -1.87
C ILE A 33 -2.56 0.10 -2.54
N GLU A 34 -2.67 -0.37 -3.77
CA GLU A 34 -1.53 -0.81 -4.56
C GLU A 34 -1.21 0.23 -5.64
N ALA A 35 0.08 0.47 -5.88
CA ALA A 35 0.59 1.20 -7.01
C ALA A 35 1.60 0.31 -7.74
N ASP A 36 1.51 0.28 -9.05
CA ASP A 36 2.36 -0.50 -9.94
C ASP A 36 3.64 0.22 -10.36
N ASP A 37 3.76 1.51 -10.07
CA ASP A 37 4.98 2.29 -10.22
C ASP A 37 5.00 3.53 -9.29
N GLY A 38 6.11 4.26 -9.29
CA GLY A 38 6.29 5.49 -8.52
C GLY A 38 5.41 6.67 -8.97
N SER A 39 4.99 6.71 -10.24
CA SER A 39 4.12 7.78 -10.76
C SER A 39 2.70 7.63 -10.22
N VAL A 40 2.16 6.41 -10.24
CA VAL A 40 0.86 6.07 -9.67
C VAL A 40 0.88 6.26 -8.15
N ALA A 41 1.94 5.80 -7.48
CA ALA A 41 2.12 6.03 -6.04
C ALA A 41 2.09 7.52 -5.69
N LEU A 42 2.81 8.35 -6.45
CA LEU A 42 2.82 9.81 -6.26
C LEU A 42 1.44 10.44 -6.47
N GLN A 43 0.67 9.96 -7.45
CA GLN A 43 -0.70 10.43 -7.66
C GLN A 43 -1.62 10.07 -6.49
N VAL A 44 -1.47 8.87 -5.91
CA VAL A 44 -2.22 8.46 -4.72
C VAL A 44 -1.87 9.36 -3.54
N LEU A 45 -0.58 9.58 -3.28
CA LEU A 45 -0.12 10.43 -2.18
C LEU A 45 -0.60 11.88 -2.25
N LYS A 46 -0.86 12.39 -3.47
CA LYS A 46 -1.42 13.73 -3.66
C LYS A 46 -2.93 13.79 -3.41
N LYS A 47 -3.64 12.68 -3.54
CA LYS A 47 -5.11 12.61 -3.45
C LYS A 47 -5.60 12.10 -2.10
N GLU A 48 -4.79 11.30 -1.43
CA GLU A 48 -5.18 10.51 -0.27
C GLU A 48 -4.16 10.70 0.86
N GLU A 49 -4.66 10.75 2.09
CA GLU A 49 -3.80 10.69 3.27
C GLU A 49 -3.37 9.24 3.52
N ILE A 50 -2.07 8.99 3.37
CA ILE A 50 -1.46 7.68 3.53
C ILE A 50 -0.64 7.68 4.83
N GLY A 51 -0.92 6.73 5.72
CA GLY A 51 -0.23 6.60 7.01
C GLY A 51 1.03 5.74 6.94
N LEU A 52 1.13 4.86 5.94
CA LEU A 52 2.27 3.98 5.72
C LEU A 52 2.49 3.74 4.23
N ILE A 53 3.74 3.85 3.77
CA ILE A 53 4.16 3.53 2.40
C ILE A 53 5.19 2.41 2.47
N LEU A 54 5.02 1.39 1.64
CA LEU A 54 6.00 0.35 1.36
C LEU A 54 6.37 0.46 -0.11
N ALA A 55 7.65 0.64 -0.41
CA ALA A 55 8.22 0.82 -1.75
C ALA A 55 9.38 -0.15 -1.98
#